data_AF-A0A4P7C0S1-F1
#
_entry.id   AF-A0A4P7C0S1-F1
#
_cell.length_a   1.000
_cell.length_b   1.000
_cell.length_c   1.000
_cell.angle_alpha   90.00
_cell.angle_beta   90.00
_cell.angle_gamma   90.00
#
_symmetry.space_group_name_H-M   'P 1'
#
loop_
_entity.id
_entity.type
_entity.pdbx_description
1 polymer ?
#
loop_
_entity_poly.entity_id
_entity_poly.type
_entity_poly.pdbx_seq_one_letter_code
_entity_poly.pdbx_strand_id
1 'polypeptide(L)'
;MTLVGALRDYPPEDEEGFLQFAKALDHPGIYQAIQNATPLTPIAKYRFPNYLRRHYQCLVPFPESFLVMGDAMCSFNPIYGQGITVCALEAETFERCLQHSKGELPVLSRDYFKKASRIIDNAWRMATSVDFLYPQTEGKRPLGTSLMNWYNARLLALSARDKKIATTFHEVLHFLKPPTALFHPYIMAQVLKSGLKSNRSS
;
A
#
# COMPACT_ATOMS: atom_id res chain seq x y z
N MET A 1 7.44 17.00 9.16
CA MET A 1 7.97 16.06 8.15
C MET A 1 7.92 14.66 8.73
N THR A 2 7.68 13.62 7.92
CA THR A 2 7.64 12.24 8.40
C THR A 2 8.76 11.44 7.73
N LEU A 3 9.58 10.76 8.54
CA LEU A 3 10.60 9.82 8.06
C LEU A 3 10.05 8.41 8.21
N VAL A 4 10.21 7.59 7.18
CA VAL A 4 9.72 6.21 7.16
C VAL A 4 10.93 5.28 7.17
N GLY A 5 11.01 4.45 8.21
CA GLY A 5 11.99 3.39 8.35
C GLY A 5 11.39 2.03 7.98
N ALA A 6 12.20 1.16 7.36
CA ALA A 6 11.81 -0.21 7.02
C ALA A 6 12.86 -1.20 7.53
N LEU A 7 12.50 -2.49 7.65
CA LEU A 7 13.46 -3.58 7.94
C LEU A 7 14.24 -3.44 9.25
N ARG A 8 13.62 -2.88 10.28
CA ARG A 8 14.23 -2.59 11.59
C ARG A 8 15.18 -1.39 11.63
N ASP A 9 15.32 -0.67 10.52
CA ASP A 9 15.95 0.64 10.52
C ASP A 9 14.90 1.70 10.89
N TYR A 10 14.62 1.84 12.19
CA TYR A 10 13.57 2.72 12.69
C TYR A 10 14.15 4.10 13.06
N PRO A 11 13.49 5.20 12.69
CA PRO A 11 13.90 6.53 13.12
C PRO A 11 13.86 6.63 14.66
N PRO A 12 14.90 7.23 15.29
CA PRO A 12 14.92 7.52 16.72
C PRO A 12 13.79 8.48 17.16
N GLU A 13 13.56 8.55 18.47
CA GLU A 13 12.46 9.32 19.07
C GLU A 13 12.87 10.74 19.49
N ASP A 14 14.16 11.04 19.47
CA ASP A 14 14.75 12.33 19.78
C ASP A 14 15.14 13.12 18.53
N GLU A 15 15.20 14.45 18.66
CA GLU A 15 15.47 15.37 17.54
C GLU A 15 16.85 15.13 16.91
N GLU A 16 17.86 14.85 17.73
CA GLU A 16 19.22 14.57 17.26
C GLU A 16 19.24 13.30 16.41
N GLY A 17 18.65 12.21 16.91
CA GLY A 17 18.53 10.95 16.19
C GLY A 17 17.68 11.06 14.92
N PHE A 18 16.62 11.87 14.91
CA PHE A 18 15.81 12.13 13.71
C PHE A 18 16.62 12.86 12.62
N LEU A 19 17.44 13.84 13.00
CA LEU A 19 18.35 14.54 12.09
C LEU A 19 19.46 13.62 11.57
N GLN A 20 20.05 12.78 12.42
CA GLN A 20 21.05 11.80 11.99
C GLN A 20 20.47 10.76 11.04
N PHE A 21 19.25 10.29 11.30
CA PHE A 21 18.53 9.39 10.41
C PHE A 21 18.29 10.05 9.04
N ALA A 22 17.83 11.31 9.02
CA ALA A 22 17.67 12.07 7.77
C ALA A 22 18.99 12.25 7.01
N LYS A 23 20.11 12.42 7.72
CA LYS A 23 21.45 12.55 7.14
C LYS A 23 21.97 11.24 6.52
N ALA A 24 21.56 10.10 7.07
CA ALA A 24 21.95 8.78 6.59
C ALA A 24 21.19 8.32 5.33
N LEU A 25 20.14 9.04 4.93
CA LEU A 25 19.38 8.73 3.70
C LEU A 25 20.24 8.93 2.44
N ASP A 26 19.99 8.11 1.42
CA ASP A 26 20.71 8.15 0.13
C ASP A 26 20.66 9.52 -0.58
N HIS A 27 19.63 10.33 -0.29
CA HIS A 27 19.44 11.63 -0.92
C HIS A 27 19.56 12.78 0.11
N PRO A 28 20.52 13.71 -0.05
CA PRO A 28 20.83 14.72 0.97
C PRO A 28 19.76 15.80 1.12
N GLY A 29 18.88 15.96 0.13
CA GLY A 29 17.88 17.04 0.10
C GLY A 29 16.92 17.04 1.31
N ILE A 30 16.62 15.88 1.89
CA ILE A 30 15.74 15.79 3.06
C ILE A 30 16.45 16.40 4.28
N TYR A 31 17.68 15.97 4.56
CA TYR A 31 18.50 16.54 5.64
C TYR A 31 18.72 18.05 5.47
N GLN A 32 19.10 18.47 4.26
CA GLN A 32 19.33 19.88 3.96
C GLN A 32 18.09 20.76 4.19
N ALA A 33 16.89 20.22 3.92
CA ALA A 33 15.64 20.95 4.13
C ALA A 33 15.27 21.11 5.62
N ILE A 34 15.71 20.19 6.50
CA ILE A 34 15.29 20.18 7.91
C ILE A 34 16.36 20.56 8.91
N GLN A 35 17.65 20.56 8.55
CA GLN A 35 18.76 20.80 9.49
C GLN A 35 18.67 22.14 10.23
N ASN A 36 18.02 23.14 9.64
CA ASN A 36 17.82 24.48 10.23
C ASN A 36 16.34 24.76 10.57
N ALA A 37 15.47 23.75 10.51
CA ALA A 37 14.05 23.91 10.79
C ALA A 37 13.76 23.69 12.28
N THR A 38 12.85 24.48 12.83
CA THR A 38 12.38 24.32 14.21
C THR A 38 11.17 23.36 14.25
N PRO A 39 11.21 22.28 15.04
CA PRO A 39 10.03 21.43 15.26
C PRO A 39 8.90 22.22 15.93
N LEU A 40 7.69 22.15 15.38
CA LEU A 40 6.50 22.78 15.98
C LEU A 40 5.84 21.90 17.06
N THR A 41 6.16 20.61 17.06
CA THR A 41 5.62 19.61 17.99
C THR A 41 6.70 18.58 18.31
N PRO A 42 6.59 17.86 19.45
CA PRO A 42 7.42 16.70 19.71
C PRO A 42 7.31 15.65 18.58
N ILE A 43 8.38 14.88 18.40
CA ILE A 43 8.40 13.78 17.42
C ILE A 43 7.51 12.65 17.94
N ALA A 44 6.53 12.25 17.13
CA ALA A 44 5.66 11.12 17.42
C ALA A 44 6.12 9.90 16.63
N LYS A 45 6.25 8.76 17.30
CA LYS A 45 6.55 7.48 16.67
C LYS A 45 5.29 6.66 16.49
N TYR A 46 5.05 6.24 15.26
CA TYR A 46 4.02 5.27 14.94
C TYR A 46 4.66 4.00 14.40
N ARG A 47 4.46 2.89 15.10
CA ARG A 47 4.91 1.58 14.65
C ARG A 47 3.69 0.83 14.13
N PHE A 48 3.66 0.58 12.82
CA PHE A 48 2.68 -0.31 12.22
C PHE A 48 3.12 -1.77 12.44
N PRO A 49 2.43 -2.55 13.30
CA PRO A 49 2.96 -3.83 13.74
C PRO A 49 2.81 -4.90 12.67
N ASN A 50 1.66 -5.00 11.98
CA ASN A 50 1.39 -6.01 10.96
C ASN A 50 0.18 -5.63 10.09
N TYR A 51 0.15 -6.14 8.84
CA TYR A 51 -1.06 -6.21 8.03
C TYR A 51 -2.04 -7.17 8.70
N LEU A 52 -3.25 -6.70 9.02
CA LEU A 52 -4.27 -7.56 9.62
C LEU A 52 -5.58 -7.42 8.86
N ARG A 53 -6.02 -8.53 8.27
CA ARG A 53 -7.33 -8.65 7.65
C ARG A 53 -8.17 -9.67 8.41
N ARG A 54 -9.38 -9.28 8.79
CA ARG A 54 -10.36 -10.15 9.44
C ARG A 54 -11.46 -10.51 8.45
N HIS A 55 -11.72 -11.81 8.28
CA HIS A 55 -12.70 -12.33 7.32
C HIS A 55 -14.09 -12.49 7.94
N TYR A 56 -14.71 -11.38 8.37
CA TYR A 56 -16.05 -11.40 8.99
C TYR A 56 -17.14 -11.96 8.07
N GLN A 57 -16.96 -11.90 6.75
CA GLN A 57 -17.86 -12.55 5.78
C GLN A 57 -17.88 -14.08 5.87
N CYS A 58 -16.89 -14.69 6.53
CA CYS A 58 -16.82 -16.14 6.77
C CYS A 58 -17.32 -16.54 8.16
N LEU A 59 -17.63 -15.59 9.05
CA LEU A 59 -18.10 -15.88 10.40
C LEU A 59 -19.62 -16.08 10.38
N VAL A 60 -20.07 -17.34 10.52
CA VAL A 60 -21.48 -17.71 10.53
C VAL A 60 -21.76 -18.63 11.73
N PRO A 61 -22.64 -18.24 12.67
CA PRO A 61 -23.37 -16.98 12.74
C PRO A 61 -22.48 -15.81 13.20
N PHE A 62 -22.74 -14.62 12.67
CA PHE A 62 -22.18 -13.37 13.18
C PHE A 62 -23.16 -12.77 14.23
N PRO A 63 -22.68 -12.18 15.34
CA PRO A 63 -23.55 -11.58 16.35
C PRO A 63 -24.53 -10.55 15.77
N GLU A 64 -25.81 -10.68 16.13
CA GLU A 64 -26.84 -9.74 15.68
C GLU A 64 -26.59 -8.33 16.22
N SER A 65 -27.01 -7.31 15.46
CA SER A 65 -26.88 -5.88 15.81
C SER A 65 -25.45 -5.35 15.93
N PHE A 66 -24.43 -6.13 15.55
CA PHE A 66 -23.06 -5.65 15.41
C PHE A 66 -22.70 -5.43 13.94
N LEU A 67 -21.77 -4.49 13.71
CA LEU A 67 -21.15 -4.23 12.42
C LEU A 67 -19.71 -3.77 12.68
N VAL A 68 -18.78 -4.23 11.85
CA VAL A 68 -17.35 -3.86 11.95
C VAL A 68 -16.97 -3.17 10.65
N MET A 69 -16.24 -2.05 10.70
CA MET A 69 -15.77 -1.30 9.52
C MET A 69 -14.36 -0.74 9.72
N GLY A 70 -13.72 -0.29 8.64
CA GLY A 70 -12.43 0.39 8.62
C GLY A 70 -11.27 -0.51 9.03
N ASP A 71 -10.31 0.06 9.75
CA ASP A 71 -9.13 -0.66 10.24
C ASP A 71 -9.47 -1.84 11.16
N ALA A 72 -10.68 -1.87 11.74
CA ALA A 72 -11.17 -3.02 12.49
C ALA A 72 -11.47 -4.23 11.58
N MET A 73 -11.87 -4.01 10.32
CA MET A 73 -11.98 -5.06 9.30
C MET A 73 -10.64 -5.38 8.65
N CYS A 74 -9.91 -4.36 8.19
CA CYS A 74 -8.63 -4.53 7.52
C CYS A 74 -7.71 -3.34 7.76
N SER A 75 -6.60 -3.58 8.45
CA SER A 75 -5.56 -2.59 8.66
C SER A 75 -4.48 -2.73 7.58
N PHE A 76 -4.37 -1.70 6.73
CA PHE A 76 -3.42 -1.63 5.62
C PHE A 76 -2.12 -0.92 6.02
N ASN A 77 -1.04 -1.22 5.31
CA ASN A 77 0.21 -0.49 5.50
C ASN A 77 0.02 1.00 5.12
N PRO A 78 0.27 1.95 6.04
CA PRO A 78 0.03 3.37 5.82
C PRO A 78 0.95 3.99 4.75
N ILE A 79 2.05 3.32 4.38
CA ILE A 79 3.00 3.79 3.36
C ILE A 79 2.30 4.12 2.03
N TYR A 80 1.24 3.40 1.70
CA TYR A 80 0.52 3.58 0.44
C TYR A 80 -0.69 4.52 0.55
N GLY A 81 -0.99 5.06 1.74
CA GLY A 81 -2.11 6.01 1.94
C GLY A 81 -3.50 5.43 1.66
N GLN A 82 -3.63 4.10 1.56
CA GLN A 82 -4.84 3.45 1.05
C GLN A 82 -5.96 3.32 2.09
N GLY A 83 -5.64 3.38 3.38
CA GLY A 83 -6.61 3.14 4.46
C GLY A 83 -7.80 4.08 4.43
N ILE A 84 -7.57 5.39 4.22
CA ILE A 84 -8.65 6.38 4.17
C ILE A 84 -9.59 6.12 2.99
N THR A 85 -9.03 5.81 1.81
CA THR A 85 -9.84 5.49 0.62
C THR A 85 -10.68 4.24 0.83
N VAL A 86 -10.11 3.18 1.42
CA VAL A 86 -10.86 1.96 1.71
C VAL A 86 -11.97 2.23 2.72
N CYS A 87 -11.70 2.96 3.81
CA CYS A 87 -12.71 3.36 4.78
C CYS A 87 -13.86 4.16 4.13
N ALA A 88 -13.54 5.07 3.20
CA ALA A 88 -14.56 5.85 2.47
C ALA A 88 -15.43 4.95 1.57
N LEU A 89 -14.82 4.02 0.82
CA LEU A 89 -15.54 3.06 -0.02
C LEU A 89 -16.40 2.08 0.80
N GLU A 90 -15.92 1.69 1.98
CA GLU A 90 -16.69 0.91 2.94
C GLU A 90 -17.91 1.68 3.46
N ALA A 91 -17.75 2.96 3.80
CA ALA A 91 -18.86 3.80 4.25
C ALA A 91 -19.95 3.97 3.17
N GLU A 92 -19.55 4.23 1.91
CA GLU A 92 -20.49 4.30 0.77
C GLU A 92 -21.20 2.94 0.55
N THR A 93 -20.49 1.83 0.75
CA THR A 93 -21.07 0.49 0.65
C THR A 93 -22.04 0.20 1.78
N PHE A 94 -21.72 0.64 3.00
CA PHE A 94 -22.60 0.54 4.15
C PHE A 94 -23.90 1.29 3.92
N GLU A 95 -23.84 2.55 3.47
CA GLU A 95 -25.02 3.35 3.15
C GLU A 95 -25.93 2.64 2.13
N ARG A 96 -25.35 2.13 1.04
CA ARG A 96 -26.11 1.36 0.04
C ARG A 96 -26.74 0.12 0.65
N CYS A 97 -26.05 -0.63 1.51
CA CYS A 97 -26.63 -1.82 2.13
C CYS A 97 -27.74 -1.46 3.12
N LEU A 98 -27.59 -0.36 3.85
CA LEU A 98 -28.59 0.14 4.78
C LEU A 98 -29.91 0.42 4.05
N GLN A 99 -29.85 1.13 2.92
CA GLN A 99 -31.02 1.43 2.07
C GLN A 99 -31.71 0.16 1.54
N HIS A 100 -30.95 -0.88 1.18
CA HIS A 100 -31.52 -2.14 0.65
C HIS A 100 -32.10 -3.06 1.74
N SER A 101 -31.54 -3.02 2.95
CA SER A 101 -31.90 -3.94 4.04
C SER A 101 -33.32 -3.74 4.57
N LYS A 102 -33.96 -2.58 4.31
CA LYS A 102 -35.29 -2.21 4.82
C LYS A 102 -35.44 -2.39 6.34
N GLY A 103 -34.35 -2.28 7.11
CA GLY A 103 -34.33 -2.46 8.57
C GLY A 103 -33.98 -3.86 9.07
N GLU A 104 -33.77 -4.84 8.17
CA GLU A 104 -33.33 -6.18 8.55
C GLU A 104 -31.82 -6.22 8.84
N LEU A 105 -31.45 -6.05 10.11
CA LEU A 105 -30.04 -5.98 10.56
C LEU A 105 -29.19 -7.20 10.17
N PRO A 106 -29.68 -8.46 10.23
CA PRO A 106 -28.90 -9.62 9.77
C PRO A 106 -28.61 -9.60 8.27
N VAL A 107 -29.55 -9.08 7.46
CA VAL A 107 -29.36 -8.93 6.01
C VAL A 107 -28.35 -7.82 5.73
N LEU A 108 -28.43 -6.71 6.46
CA LEU A 108 -27.49 -5.60 6.38
C LEU A 108 -26.04 -6.04 6.61
N SER A 109 -25.76 -6.70 7.75
CA SER A 109 -24.39 -7.09 8.12
C SER A 109 -23.81 -8.11 7.13
N ARG A 110 -24.60 -9.11 6.73
CA ARG A 110 -24.19 -10.12 5.74
C ARG A 110 -23.85 -9.49 4.38
N ASP A 111 -24.74 -8.64 3.87
CA ASP A 111 -24.57 -8.05 2.55
C ASP A 111 -23.44 -7.01 2.54
N TYR A 112 -23.29 -6.26 3.63
CA TYR A 112 -22.16 -5.36 3.85
C TYR A 112 -20.84 -6.12 3.88
N PHE A 113 -20.67 -7.14 4.74
CA PHE A 113 -19.40 -7.88 4.84
C PHE A 113 -19.01 -8.54 3.53
N LYS A 114 -19.99 -9.07 2.77
CA LYS A 114 -19.74 -9.64 1.44
C LYS A 114 -19.22 -8.61 0.44
N LYS A 115 -19.75 -7.38 0.45
CA LYS A 115 -19.31 -6.30 -0.46
C LYS A 115 -18.02 -5.64 0.01
N ALA A 116 -17.89 -5.32 1.30
CA ALA A 116 -16.68 -4.79 1.92
C ALA A 116 -15.49 -5.74 1.71
N SER A 117 -15.69 -7.06 1.83
CA SER A 117 -14.65 -8.05 1.52
C SER A 117 -14.08 -7.87 0.11
N ARG A 118 -14.90 -7.52 -0.90
CA ARG A 118 -14.42 -7.32 -2.28
C ARG A 118 -13.60 -6.04 -2.42
N ILE A 119 -13.96 -4.97 -1.71
CA ILE A 119 -13.18 -3.73 -1.67
C ILE A 119 -11.83 -4.01 -1.03
N ILE A 120 -11.84 -4.70 0.12
CA ILE A 120 -10.63 -5.13 0.81
C ILE A 120 -9.81 -6.08 -0.07
N ASP A 121 -10.43 -7.02 -0.81
CA ASP A 121 -9.72 -7.92 -1.73
C ASP A 121 -8.95 -7.14 -2.81
N ASN A 122 -9.58 -6.11 -3.38
CA ASN A 122 -8.94 -5.27 -4.39
C ASN A 122 -7.78 -4.49 -3.77
N ALA A 123 -8.00 -3.81 -2.64
CA ALA A 123 -6.95 -3.08 -1.94
C ALA A 123 -5.80 -3.99 -1.48
N TRP A 124 -6.11 -5.19 -0.99
CA TRP A 124 -5.13 -6.19 -0.56
C TRP A 124 -4.29 -6.72 -1.72
N ARG A 125 -4.91 -7.03 -2.86
CA ARG A 125 -4.19 -7.42 -4.09
C ARG A 125 -3.28 -6.30 -4.59
N MET A 126 -3.70 -5.05 -4.42
CA MET A 126 -2.89 -3.88 -4.78
C MET A 126 -1.71 -3.70 -3.83
N ALA A 127 -1.95 -3.65 -2.52
CA ALA A 127 -0.91 -3.51 -1.50
C ALA A 127 0.15 -4.62 -1.63
N THR A 128 -0.29 -5.87 -1.78
CA THR A 128 0.64 -7.00 -2.01
C THR A 128 1.42 -6.87 -3.32
N SER A 129 0.82 -6.36 -4.39
CA SER A 129 1.53 -6.12 -5.68
C SER A 129 2.64 -5.08 -5.54
N VAL A 130 2.45 -4.05 -4.71
CA VAL A 130 3.46 -3.02 -4.42
C VAL A 130 4.48 -3.52 -3.40
N ASP A 131 4.08 -4.35 -2.43
CA ASP A 131 5.02 -5.01 -1.51
C ASP A 131 5.95 -6.01 -2.21
N PHE A 132 5.53 -6.60 -3.34
CA PHE A 132 6.43 -7.38 -4.21
C PHE A 132 7.48 -6.53 -4.93
N LEU A 133 7.45 -5.19 -4.83
CA LEU A 133 8.58 -4.34 -5.25
C LEU A 133 9.74 -4.42 -4.25
N TYR A 134 9.47 -4.81 -3.00
CA TYR A 134 10.46 -4.91 -1.94
C TYR A 134 10.90 -6.38 -1.75
N PRO A 135 12.19 -6.72 -2.00
CA PRO A 135 12.68 -8.10 -1.94
C PRO A 135 12.52 -8.77 -0.56
N GLN A 136 12.31 -7.98 0.49
CA GLN A 136 12.28 -8.44 1.89
C GLN A 136 10.88 -8.85 2.40
N THR A 137 9.84 -8.77 1.58
CA THR A 137 8.47 -9.12 2.00
C THR A 137 8.36 -10.62 2.35
N GLU A 138 7.95 -10.93 3.58
CA GLU A 138 7.80 -12.32 4.08
C GLU A 138 6.47 -12.93 3.62
N GLY A 139 6.53 -14.13 3.04
CA GLY A 139 5.37 -14.91 2.57
C GLY A 139 5.81 -16.13 1.76
N LYS A 140 4.93 -17.15 1.61
CA LYS A 140 5.22 -18.34 0.79
C LYS A 140 5.51 -17.92 -0.65
N ARG A 141 6.78 -17.96 -1.05
CA ARG A 141 7.28 -17.52 -2.36
C ARG A 141 6.82 -18.50 -3.45
N PRO A 142 5.87 -18.14 -4.32
CA PRO A 142 5.51 -18.98 -5.45
C PRO A 142 6.66 -19.01 -6.47
N LEU A 143 6.69 -20.02 -7.33
CA LEU A 143 7.61 -20.09 -8.47
C LEU A 143 7.43 -18.82 -9.33
N GLY A 144 8.53 -18.10 -9.63
CA GLY A 144 8.51 -16.88 -10.47
C GLY A 144 8.72 -15.54 -9.73
N THR A 145 8.90 -15.56 -8.41
CA THR A 145 9.20 -14.35 -7.60
C THR A 145 10.44 -13.60 -8.03
N SER A 146 11.50 -14.29 -8.45
CA SER A 146 12.74 -13.65 -8.94
C SER A 146 12.50 -12.82 -10.20
N LEU A 147 11.71 -13.34 -11.15
CA LEU A 147 11.35 -12.64 -12.38
C LEU A 147 10.46 -11.42 -12.08
N MET A 148 9.50 -11.57 -11.17
CA MET A 148 8.62 -10.47 -10.77
C MET A 148 9.40 -9.36 -10.06
N ASN A 149 10.28 -9.70 -9.12
CA ASN A 149 11.14 -8.73 -8.44
C ASN A 149 12.06 -8.00 -9.43
N TRP A 150 12.62 -8.72 -10.40
CA TRP A 150 13.41 -8.12 -11.47
C TRP A 150 12.58 -7.14 -12.32
N TYR A 151 11.36 -7.53 -12.71
CA TYR A 151 10.44 -6.68 -13.46
C TYR A 151 10.12 -5.40 -12.70
N ASN A 152 9.77 -5.56 -11.42
CA ASN A 152 9.40 -4.51 -10.48
C ASN A 152 10.53 -3.50 -10.26
N ALA A 153 11.75 -3.97 -9.99
CA ALA A 153 12.92 -3.10 -9.84
C ALA A 153 13.19 -2.29 -11.11
N ARG A 154 13.03 -2.90 -12.29
CA ARG A 154 13.21 -2.23 -13.58
C ARG A 154 12.09 -1.21 -13.85
N LEU A 155 10.85 -1.55 -13.52
CA LEU A 155 9.68 -0.70 -13.66
C LEU A 155 9.86 0.58 -12.82
N LEU A 156 10.29 0.44 -11.57
CA LEU A 156 10.55 1.56 -10.67
C LEU A 156 11.72 2.43 -11.18
N ALA A 157 12.79 1.82 -11.67
CA ALA A 157 13.89 2.57 -12.26
C ALA A 157 13.48 3.33 -13.55
N LEU A 158 12.56 2.76 -14.34
CA LEU A 158 12.02 3.39 -15.55
C LEU A 158 10.99 4.48 -15.24
N SER A 159 10.24 4.39 -14.14
CA SER A 159 9.27 5.42 -13.75
C SER A 159 9.96 6.76 -13.45
N ALA A 160 11.23 6.75 -13.02
CA ALA A 160 12.03 7.96 -12.86
C ALA A 160 12.39 8.65 -14.19
N ARG A 161 12.21 7.99 -15.35
CA ARG A 161 12.68 8.46 -16.67
C ARG A 161 11.60 8.52 -17.74
N ASP A 162 10.55 7.69 -17.65
CA ASP A 162 9.44 7.65 -18.59
C ASP A 162 8.15 8.14 -17.91
N LYS A 163 7.63 9.29 -18.38
CA LYS A 163 6.42 9.93 -17.86
C LYS A 163 5.20 9.02 -17.92
N LYS A 164 5.05 8.21 -18.98
CA LYS A 164 3.89 7.33 -19.15
C LYS A 164 3.92 6.17 -18.14
N ILE A 165 5.10 5.63 -17.88
CA ILE A 165 5.29 4.60 -16.84
C ILE A 165 5.05 5.23 -15.46
N ALA A 166 5.59 6.42 -15.20
CA ALA A 166 5.37 7.16 -13.96
C ALA A 166 3.89 7.43 -13.71
N THR A 167 3.16 7.96 -14.70
CA THR A 167 1.73 8.25 -14.57
C THR A 167 0.94 6.97 -14.31
N THR A 168 1.18 5.90 -15.07
CA THR A 168 0.48 4.61 -14.85
C THR A 168 0.77 4.05 -13.46
N PHE A 169 2.02 4.15 -13.00
CA PHE A 169 2.40 3.76 -11.64
C PHE A 169 1.65 4.54 -10.57
N HIS A 170 1.58 5.87 -10.69
CA HIS A 170 0.84 6.72 -9.74
C HIS A 170 -0.68 6.49 -9.82
N GLU A 171 -1.25 6.30 -11.01
CA GLU A 171 -2.67 5.98 -11.19
C GLU A 171 -3.02 4.65 -10.53
N VAL A 172 -2.15 3.65 -10.63
CA VAL A 172 -2.33 2.39 -9.90
C VAL A 172 -2.16 2.60 -8.40
N LEU A 173 -1.15 3.35 -7.95
CA LEU A 173 -0.94 3.65 -6.53
C LEU A 173 -2.17 4.33 -5.89
N HIS A 174 -2.83 5.23 -6.62
CA HIS A 174 -3.99 6.02 -6.19
C HIS A 174 -5.35 5.43 -6.60
N PHE A 175 -5.44 4.14 -6.94
CA PHE A 175 -6.70 3.45 -7.28
C PHE A 175 -7.45 3.97 -8.52
N LEU A 176 -6.79 4.71 -9.40
CA LEU A 176 -7.38 5.17 -10.66
C LEU A 176 -7.36 4.08 -11.74
N LYS A 177 -6.42 3.12 -11.64
CA LYS A 177 -6.29 1.98 -12.56
C LYS A 177 -6.00 0.67 -11.82
N PRO A 178 -6.39 -0.48 -12.38
CA PRO A 178 -6.04 -1.78 -11.81
C PRO A 178 -4.54 -2.08 -11.97
N PRO A 179 -3.93 -2.91 -11.11
CA PRO A 179 -2.51 -3.31 -11.22
C PRO A 179 -2.11 -3.91 -12.56
N THR A 180 -3.06 -4.54 -13.26
CA THR A 180 -2.86 -5.10 -14.60
C THR A 180 -2.43 -4.04 -15.62
N ALA A 181 -2.71 -2.76 -15.38
CA ALA A 181 -2.23 -1.65 -16.20
C ALA A 181 -0.70 -1.53 -16.24
N LEU A 182 0.01 -1.98 -15.19
CA LEU A 182 1.49 -2.01 -15.17
C LEU A 182 2.07 -3.09 -16.09
N PHE A 183 1.25 -4.03 -16.55
CA PHE A 183 1.61 -5.07 -17.50
C PHE A 183 1.10 -4.76 -18.92
N HIS A 184 0.78 -3.50 -19.19
CA HIS A 184 0.41 -3.06 -20.53
C HIS A 184 1.59 -3.33 -21.51
N PRO A 185 1.33 -3.77 -22.76
CA PRO A 185 2.38 -4.18 -23.72
C PRO A 185 3.49 -3.14 -23.91
N TYR A 186 3.14 -1.85 -23.94
CA TYR A 186 4.11 -0.75 -23.97
C TYR A 186 5.10 -0.79 -22.79
N ILE A 187 4.60 -0.94 -21.56
CA ILE A 187 5.43 -0.93 -20.35
C ILE A 187 6.32 -2.18 -20.32
N MET A 188 5.74 -3.34 -20.65
CA MET A 188 6.48 -4.60 -20.74
C MET A 188 7.62 -4.50 -21.77
N ALA A 189 7.37 -3.93 -22.94
CA ALA A 189 8.39 -3.73 -23.97
C ALA A 189 9.55 -2.86 -23.46
N GLN A 190 9.25 -1.79 -22.71
CA GLN A 190 10.28 -0.92 -22.13
C GLN A 190 11.09 -1.63 -21.04
N VAL A 191 10.44 -2.41 -20.17
CA VAL A 191 11.12 -3.21 -19.15
C VAL A 191 12.05 -4.25 -19.79
N LEU A 192 11.56 -4.99 -20.79
CA LEU A 192 12.35 -6.00 -21.51
C LEU A 192 13.53 -5.37 -22.27
N LYS A 193 13.31 -4.25 -22.97
CA LYS A 193 14.36 -3.51 -23.68
C LYS A 193 15.44 -3.00 -22.73
N SER A 194 15.02 -2.51 -21.57
CA SER A 194 15.94 -2.12 -20.51
C SER A 194 16.74 -3.32 -20.03
N GLY A 195 16.11 -4.47 -19.79
CA GLY A 195 16.77 -5.73 -19.43
C GLY A 195 17.90 -6.16 -20.37
N LEU A 196 17.63 -6.13 -21.68
CA LEU A 196 18.60 -6.50 -22.71
C LEU A 196 19.81 -5.56 -22.78
N LYS A 197 19.65 -4.27 -22.43
CA LYS A 197 20.77 -3.33 -22.36
C LYS A 197 21.70 -3.59 -21.17
N SER A 198 21.17 -4.09 -20.04
CA SER A 198 21.97 -4.38 -18.84
C SER A 198 22.91 -5.58 -19.03
N ASN A 199 22.46 -6.60 -19.76
CA ASN A 199 23.25 -7.81 -20.03
C ASN A 199 24.33 -7.63 -21.11
N ARG A 200 24.37 -6.48 -21.79
CA ARG A 200 25.42 -6.15 -22.78
C ARG A 200 26.57 -5.32 -22.21
N SER A 201 26.49 -4.93 -20.93
CA SER A 201 27.50 -4.13 -20.24
C SER A 201 28.14 -4.88 -19.07
N SER A 202 28.23 -6.21 -19.17
CA SER A 202 28.91 -7.09 -18.21
C SER A 202 29.97 -7.91 -18.92
#